data_AF-A0A7V4F3S4-F1
#
_entry.id   AF-A0A7V4F3S4-F1
#
_cell.length_a   1.000
_cell.length_b   1.000
_cell.length_c   1.000
_cell.angle_alpha   90.00
_cell.angle_beta   90.00
_cell.angle_gamma   90.00
#
_symmetry.space_group_name_H-M   'P 1'
#
loop_
_entity.id
_entity.type
_entity.pdbx_description
1 polymer ?
#
loop_
_entity_poly.entity_id
_entity_poly.type
_entity_poly.pdbx_seq_one_letter_code
_entity_poly.pdbx_strand_id
1 'polypeptide(L)' 'LIENTLSCYNGIEIQHEWGKGCDNCPACRLRKNGYETFLKLRQKRMLPTANFM' A
#
# COMPACT_ATOMS: atom_id res chain seq x y z
N LEU A 1 -2.74 12.43 3.13
CA LEU A 1 -3.05 11.37 4.14
C LEU A 1 -1.81 10.52 4.44
N ILE A 2 -1.05 10.09 3.43
CA ILE A 2 0.12 9.24 3.62
C ILE A 2 1.20 9.95 4.45
N GLU A 3 1.45 11.22 4.14
CA GLU A 3 2.40 12.10 4.82
C GLU A 3 2.01 12.46 6.26
N ASN A 4 0.71 12.36 6.59
CA ASN A 4 0.13 12.75 7.88
C ASN A 4 -0.25 11.54 8.76
N THR A 5 0.10 10.32 8.37
CA THR A 5 -0.22 9.11 9.15
C THR A 5 1.02 8.29 9.44
N LEU A 6 1.13 7.80 10.67
CA LEU A 6 2.21 6.91 11.12
C LEU A 6 1.61 5.63 11.68
N SER A 7 1.82 4.52 10.98
CA SER A 7 1.33 3.19 11.39
C SER A 7 2.43 2.32 12.01
N CYS A 8 3.69 2.73 11.88
CA CYS A 8 4.86 1.99 12.32
C CYS A 8 4.86 1.82 13.86
N TYR A 9 4.96 0.58 14.35
CA TYR A 9 5.08 0.33 15.80
C TYR A 9 6.35 0.91 16.42
N ASN A 10 7.38 1.12 15.62
CA ASN A 10 8.66 1.66 16.08
C ASN A 10 8.74 3.19 15.93
N GLY A 11 7.66 3.86 15.53
CA GLY A 11 7.63 5.32 15.38
C GLY A 11 8.49 5.88 14.23
N ILE A 12 9.03 5.02 13.35
CA ILE A 12 9.94 5.45 12.27
C ILE A 12 9.17 6.16 11.14
N GLU A 13 9.65 7.36 10.76
CA GLU A 13 9.00 8.24 9.78
C GLU A 13 9.57 8.17 8.36
N ILE A 14 10.39 7.17 8.04
CA ILE A 14 10.92 6.99 6.68
C ILE A 14 9.75 6.82 5.68
N GLN A 15 9.77 7.62 4.62
CA GLN A 15 8.69 7.69 3.64
C GLN A 15 8.80 6.55 2.60
N HIS A 16 7.69 5.85 2.37
CA HIS A 16 7.51 4.87 1.30
C HIS A 16 6.26 5.17 0.50
N GLU A 17 6.13 4.59 -0.69
CA GLU A 17 4.93 4.68 -1.54
C GLU A 17 3.62 4.29 -0.81
N TRP A 18 3.72 3.37 0.16
CA TRP A 18 2.59 2.89 0.95
C TRP A 18 2.39 3.65 2.28
N GLY A 19 3.31 4.52 2.72
CA GLY A 19 3.25 5.17 4.04
C GLY A 19 4.59 5.44 4.71
N LYS A 20 4.56 6.07 5.90
CA LYS A 20 5.71 6.17 6.80
C LYS A 20 5.97 4.86 7.57
N GLY A 21 7.22 4.40 7.64
CA GLY A 21 7.57 3.26 8.49
C GLY A 21 8.97 2.65 8.34
N CYS A 22 9.26 1.67 9.20
CA CYS A 22 10.54 0.96 9.28
C CYS A 22 10.70 -0.23 8.32
N ASP A 23 9.63 -0.65 7.63
CA ASP A 23 9.56 -1.84 6.77
C ASP A 23 9.95 -3.18 7.43
N ASN A 24 10.06 -3.25 8.76
CA ASN A 24 10.44 -4.49 9.48
C ASN A 24 9.44 -4.92 10.58
N CYS A 25 8.51 -4.06 10.98
CA CYS A 25 7.49 -4.41 11.99
C CYS A 25 6.20 -4.99 11.36
N PRO A 26 5.36 -5.71 12.14
CA PRO A 26 4.10 -6.28 11.64
C PRO A 26 3.16 -5.23 11.03
N ALA A 27 3.05 -4.04 11.62
CA ALA A 27 2.19 -2.98 11.09
C ALA A 27 2.64 -2.46 9.71
N CYS A 28 3.95 -2.25 9.51
CA CYS A 28 4.49 -1.87 8.20
C CYS A 28 4.20 -2.94 7.15
N ARG A 29 4.40 -4.22 7.49
CA ARG A 29 4.13 -5.34 6.59
C ARG A 29 2.65 -5.39 6.18
N LEU A 30 1.74 -5.24 7.13
CA LEU A 30 0.29 -5.21 6.86
C LEU A 30 -0.07 -4.05 5.92
N ARG A 31 0.41 -2.83 6.21
CA ARG A 31 0.13 -1.63 5.43
C ARG A 31 0.66 -1.76 3.98
N LYS A 32 1.91 -2.23 3.82
CA LYS A 32 2.54 -2.49 2.52
C LYS A 32 1.73 -3.50 1.70
N ASN A 33 1.36 -4.64 2.30
CA ASN A 33 0.57 -5.67 1.62
C ASN A 33 -0.81 -5.14 1.16
N GLY A 34 -1.49 -4.34 1.98
CA GLY A 34 -2.77 -3.73 1.64
C GLY A 34 -2.65 -2.77 0.45
N TYR A 35 -1.62 -1.91 0.45
CA TYR A 35 -1.32 -1.01 -0.65
C TYR A 35 -1.02 -1.75 -1.96
N GLU A 36 -0.14 -2.76 -1.92
CA GLU A 36 0.19 -3.57 -3.11
C GLU A 36 -1.03 -4.30 -3.66
N THR A 37 -1.88 -4.84 -2.78
CA THR A 37 -3.14 -5.49 -3.17
C THR A 37 -4.08 -4.50 -3.83
N PHE A 38 -4.22 -3.30 -3.28
CA PHE A 38 -5.02 -2.23 -3.89
C PHE A 38 -4.51 -1.87 -5.29
N LEU A 39 -3.20 -1.72 -5.49
CA LEU A 39 -2.63 -1.42 -6.81
C LEU A 39 -2.94 -2.52 -7.83
N LYS A 40 -2.78 -3.80 -7.45
CA LYS A 40 -3.12 -4.96 -8.31
C LYS A 40 -4.59 -4.95 -8.69
N LEU A 41 -5.49 -4.71 -7.73
CA LEU A 41 -6.93 -4.64 -7.99
C LEU A 41 -7.29 -3.43 -8.86
N ARG A 42 -6.67 -2.27 -8.62
CA ARG A 42 -6.88 -1.07 -9.43
C ARG A 42 -6.47 -1.31 -10.88
N GLN A 43 -5.31 -1.94 -11.10
CA GLN A 43 -4.85 -2.31 -12.43
C GLN A 43 -5.84 -3.27 -13.12
N LYS A 44 -6.30 -4.32 -12.42
CA LYS A 44 -7.30 -5.25 -12.97
C LYS A 44 -8.63 -4.58 -13.31
N ARG A 45 -9.09 -3.63 -12.48
CA ARG A 45 -10.32 -2.86 -12.73
C ARG A 45 -10.20 -1.86 -13.87
N MET A 46 -8.99 -1.39 -14.17
CA MET A 46 -8.72 -0.46 -15.28
C MET A 46 -8.45 -1.18 -16.61
N LEU A 47 -8.37 -2.52 -16.63
CA LEU A 47 -8.38 -3.25 -17.90
C LEU A 47 -9.74 -3.02 -18.56
N PRO A 48 -9.79 -2.51 -19.82
CA PRO A 48 -11.03 -2.50 -20.57
C PRO A 48 -11.52 -3.94 -20.60
N THR A 49 -12.80 -4.14 -20.30
CA THR A 49 -13.46 -5.45 -20.35
C THR A 49 -13.06 -6.15 -21.64
N ALA A 50 -12.09 -7.06 -21.56
CA ALA A 50 -11.55 -7.71 -22.72
C ALA A 50 -12.68 -8.51 -23.34
N ASN A 51 -13.12 -8.06 -24.52
CA ASN A 51 -13.99 -8.74 -25.48
C ASN A 51 -15.00 -9.72 -24.88
N PHE A 52 -16.20 -9.24 -24.61
CA PHE A 52 -17.38 -10.02 -24.98
C PHE A 52 -17.47 -10.01 -26.52
N MET A 53 -16.76 -10.95 -27.15
CA MET A 53 -17.14 -11.47 -28.46
C MET A 53 -18.26 -12.49 -28.27
#